data_AF-A0A970KMI4-F1
#
_entry.id   AF-A0A970KMI4-F1
#
_cell.length_a   1.000
_cell.length_b   1.000
_cell.length_c   1.000
_cell.angle_alpha   90.00
_cell.angle_beta   90.00
_cell.angle_gamma   90.00
#
_symmetry.space_group_name_H-M   'P 1'
#
loop_
_entity.id
_entity.type
_entity.pdbx_description
1 polymer ?
#
loop_
_entity_poly.entity_id
_entity_poly.type
_entity_poly.pdbx_seq_one_letter_code
_entity_poly.pdbx_strand_id
1 'polypeptide(L)'
;MNTIREQQVGYSFTKGLERAKTRLAYYEEDLLIETSARIIDAMERRGVTRSELARLMDVSPAYVTKILRGHANLSLESLAKVAFALDLKWECLLIPKNARLGLFALLSDDADGVAIRTVETATLMGLGGDPKPSSKTEYAKEHYKEQHYELPVPA
;
A
#
# COMPACT_ATOMS: atom_id res chain seq x y z
N MET A 1 -3.09 -59.71 -3.14
CA MET A 1 -2.00 -58.81 -2.72
C MET A 1 -1.89 -57.73 -3.78
N ASN A 2 -2.59 -56.60 -3.63
CA ASN A 2 -2.50 -55.50 -4.59
C ASN A 2 -2.44 -54.19 -3.81
N THR A 3 -1.26 -53.58 -3.81
CA THR A 3 -0.95 -52.36 -3.08
C THR A 3 -1.32 -51.19 -3.97
N ILE A 4 -2.46 -50.56 -3.70
CA ILE A 4 -2.82 -49.29 -4.36
C ILE A 4 -1.93 -48.20 -3.74
N ARG A 5 -1.05 -47.61 -4.56
CA ARG A 5 -0.26 -46.44 -4.20
C ARG A 5 -1.18 -45.21 -4.17
N GLU A 6 -1.47 -44.71 -2.97
CA GLU A 6 -2.01 -43.36 -2.78
C GLU A 6 -0.93 -42.32 -3.10
N GLN A 7 -0.97 -41.76 -4.31
CA GLN A 7 -0.28 -40.50 -4.62
C GLN A 7 -1.27 -39.34 -4.42
N GLN A 8 -1.36 -38.81 -3.20
CA GLN A 8 -1.91 -37.46 -2.99
C GLN A 8 -0.77 -36.44 -3.12
N VAL A 9 -0.61 -35.87 -4.31
CA VAL A 9 0.21 -34.66 -4.50
C VAL A 9 -0.61 -33.47 -4.01
N GLY A 10 -0.58 -33.21 -2.70
CA GLY A 10 -1.34 -32.14 -2.08
C GLY A 10 -0.89 -30.76 -2.57
N TYR A 11 -1.82 -29.97 -3.09
CA TYR A 11 -1.60 -28.55 -3.39
C TYR A 11 -1.23 -27.81 -2.10
N SER A 12 -0.04 -27.21 -2.07
CA SER A 12 0.42 -26.43 -0.93
C SER A 12 -0.05 -24.98 -1.06
N PHE A 13 -0.89 -24.52 -0.12
CA PHE A 13 -1.39 -23.14 -0.06
C PHE A 13 -0.24 -22.13 -0.06
N THR A 14 0.84 -22.39 0.67
CA THR A 14 2.01 -21.50 0.73
C THR A 14 2.66 -21.35 -0.64
N LYS A 15 2.83 -22.46 -1.38
CA LYS A 15 3.36 -22.43 -2.75
C LYS A 15 2.41 -21.70 -3.72
N GLY A 16 1.10 -21.83 -3.52
CA GLY A 16 0.08 -21.08 -4.25
C GLY A 16 0.15 -19.57 -4.01
N LEU A 17 0.30 -19.18 -2.75
CA LEU A 17 0.40 -17.79 -2.31
C LEU A 17 1.69 -17.12 -2.82
N GLU A 18 2.83 -17.80 -2.72
CA GLU A 18 4.10 -17.26 -3.24
C GLU A 18 4.05 -17.02 -4.77
N ARG A 19 3.34 -17.90 -5.50
CA ARG A 19 3.06 -17.68 -6.94
C ARG A 19 2.05 -16.55 -7.20
N ALA A 20 1.24 -16.16 -6.22
CA ALA A 20 0.36 -15.00 -6.35
C ALA A 20 1.16 -13.70 -6.18
N LYS A 21 2.06 -13.64 -5.21
CA LYS A 21 2.94 -12.49 -4.93
C LYS A 21 3.88 -12.08 -6.09
N THR A 22 4.01 -12.91 -7.13
CA THR A 22 4.77 -12.55 -8.33
C THR A 22 3.93 -11.76 -9.35
N ARG A 23 2.60 -11.69 -9.17
CA ARG A 23 1.67 -11.07 -10.12
C ARG A 23 1.21 -9.70 -9.60
N LEU A 24 1.07 -8.74 -10.51
CA LEU A 24 0.57 -7.39 -10.20
C LEU A 24 -0.80 -7.44 -9.49
N ALA A 25 -1.72 -8.26 -9.99
CA ALA A 25 -3.06 -8.43 -9.43
C ALA A 25 -3.06 -8.75 -7.93
N TYR A 26 -2.04 -9.42 -7.39
CA TYR A 26 -1.96 -9.64 -5.94
C TYR A 26 -1.82 -8.33 -5.16
N TYR A 27 -0.95 -7.43 -5.62
CA TYR A 27 -0.71 -6.14 -4.95
C TYR A 27 -1.84 -5.15 -5.18
N GLU A 28 -2.48 -5.18 -6.35
CA GLU A 28 -3.66 -4.35 -6.63
C GLU A 28 -4.81 -4.73 -5.70
N GLU A 29 -5.13 -6.02 -5.58
CA GLU A 29 -6.18 -6.49 -4.67
C GLU A 29 -5.85 -6.20 -3.21
N ASP A 30 -4.58 -6.36 -2.80
CA ASP A 30 -4.12 -6.04 -1.45
C ASP A 30 -4.35 -4.54 -1.13
N LEU A 31 -3.99 -3.63 -2.04
CA LEU A 31 -4.22 -2.20 -1.89
C LEU A 31 -5.70 -1.85 -1.81
N LEU A 32 -6.54 -2.47 -2.63
CA LEU A 32 -7.99 -2.22 -2.64
C LEU A 32 -8.66 -2.68 -1.33
N ILE A 33 -8.29 -3.87 -0.86
CA ILE A 33 -8.81 -4.44 0.39
C ILE A 33 -8.36 -3.57 1.57
N GLU A 34 -7.07 -3.28 1.69
CA GLU A 34 -6.51 -2.48 2.78
C GLU A 34 -7.11 -1.06 2.80
N THR A 35 -7.26 -0.43 1.63
CA THR A 35 -7.87 0.89 1.53
C THR A 35 -9.33 0.85 1.99
N SER A 36 -10.11 -0.13 1.56
CA SER A 36 -11.52 -0.23 1.97
C SER A 36 -11.67 -0.51 3.47
N ALA A 37 -10.81 -1.37 4.04
CA ALA A 37 -10.78 -1.64 5.47
C ALA A 37 -10.45 -0.38 6.30
N ARG A 38 -9.47 0.42 5.86
CA ARG A 38 -9.13 1.70 6.51
C ARG A 38 -10.29 2.69 6.50
N ILE A 39 -11.03 2.77 5.39
CA ILE A 39 -12.20 3.64 5.31
C ILE A 39 -13.29 3.17 6.29
N ILE A 40 -13.54 1.86 6.36
CA ILE A 40 -14.52 1.27 7.29
C ILE A 40 -14.13 1.58 8.75
N ASP A 41 -12.89 1.31 9.14
CA ASP A 41 -12.41 1.59 10.51
C ASP A 41 -12.47 3.10 10.82
N ALA A 42 -12.10 3.96 9.87
CA ALA A 42 -12.21 5.41 10.04
C ALA A 42 -13.66 5.88 10.23
N MET A 43 -14.60 5.31 9.48
CA MET A 43 -16.04 5.56 9.62
C MET A 43 -16.56 5.12 10.99
N GLU A 44 -16.22 3.90 11.41
CA GLU A 44 -16.63 3.35 12.72
C GLU A 44 -16.13 4.21 13.88
N ARG A 45 -14.85 4.60 13.87
CA ARG A 45 -14.26 5.48 14.90
C ARG A 45 -14.92 6.86 14.99
N ARG A 46 -15.51 7.34 13.90
CA ARG A 46 -16.15 8.67 13.79
C ARG A 46 -17.67 8.59 13.88
N GLY A 47 -18.25 7.39 14.00
CA GLY A 47 -19.70 7.20 13.99
C GLY A 47 -20.36 7.61 12.68
N VAL A 48 -19.64 7.60 11.55
CA VAL A 48 -20.15 8.01 10.24
C VAL A 48 -20.74 6.81 9.51
N THR A 49 -22.01 6.89 9.15
CA THR A 49 -22.71 5.85 8.37
C THR A 49 -22.37 5.94 6.88
N ARG A 50 -22.68 4.86 6.12
CA ARG A 50 -22.49 4.84 4.66
C ARG A 50 -23.30 5.92 3.93
N SER A 51 -24.52 6.18 4.39
CA SER A 51 -25.39 7.23 3.85
C SER A 51 -24.84 8.63 4.13
N GLU A 52 -24.26 8.84 5.30
CA GLU A 52 -23.64 10.11 5.65
C GLU A 52 -22.37 10.35 4.86
N LEU A 53 -21.51 9.33 4.72
CA LEU A 53 -20.32 9.43 3.87
C LEU A 53 -20.70 9.75 2.43
N ALA A 54 -21.73 9.09 1.88
CA ALA A 54 -22.22 9.38 0.52
C ALA A 54 -22.67 10.85 0.37
N ARG A 55 -23.40 11.37 1.36
CA ARG A 55 -23.84 12.77 1.39
C ARG A 55 -22.66 13.74 1.52
N LEU A 56 -21.70 13.46 2.38
CA LEU A 56 -20.51 14.31 2.62
C LEU A 56 -19.58 14.34 1.39
N MET A 57 -19.50 13.24 0.66
CA MET A 57 -18.71 13.14 -0.58
C MET A 57 -19.44 13.69 -1.81
N ASP A 58 -20.74 14.01 -1.69
CA ASP A 58 -21.64 14.34 -2.81
C ASP A 58 -21.66 13.26 -3.91
N VAL A 59 -21.89 12.01 -3.51
CA VAL A 59 -21.92 10.83 -4.40
C VAL A 59 -23.10 9.92 -4.07
N SER A 60 -23.36 8.96 -4.96
CA SER A 60 -24.43 7.98 -4.71
C SER A 60 -24.08 6.98 -3.59
N PRO A 61 -25.07 6.51 -2.80
CA PRO A 61 -24.85 5.43 -1.82
C PRO A 61 -24.32 4.13 -2.44
N ALA A 62 -24.70 3.86 -3.70
CA ALA A 62 -24.19 2.72 -4.47
C ALA A 62 -22.69 2.85 -4.74
N TYR A 63 -22.21 4.06 -5.03
CA TYR A 63 -20.79 4.33 -5.19
C TYR A 63 -20.03 4.05 -3.90
N VAL A 64 -20.46 4.60 -2.75
CA VAL A 64 -19.85 4.29 -1.44
C VAL A 64 -19.86 2.79 -1.15
N THR A 65 -20.95 2.09 -1.43
CA THR A 65 -21.00 0.63 -1.26
C THR A 65 -19.96 -0.10 -2.12
N LYS A 66 -19.72 0.38 -3.35
CA LYS A 66 -18.68 -0.16 -4.24
C LYS A 66 -17.28 0.07 -3.68
N ILE A 67 -17.01 1.26 -3.12
CA ILE A 67 -15.74 1.58 -2.43
C ILE A 67 -15.49 0.58 -1.30
N LEU A 68 -16.46 0.43 -0.39
CA LEU A 68 -16.31 -0.37 0.82
C LEU A 68 -16.27 -1.88 0.58
N ARG A 69 -16.61 -2.34 -0.63
CA ARG A 69 -16.44 -3.74 -1.04
C ARG A 69 -15.02 -4.07 -1.48
N GLY A 70 -14.13 -3.08 -1.62
CA GLY A 70 -12.74 -3.31 -2.06
C GLY A 70 -12.61 -3.72 -3.53
N HIS A 71 -13.58 -3.36 -4.38
CA HIS A 71 -13.57 -3.67 -5.81
C HIS A 71 -13.70 -2.42 -6.70
N ALA A 72 -13.54 -1.23 -6.11
CA ALA A 72 -13.56 0.03 -6.84
C ALA A 72 -12.14 0.48 -7.12
N ASN A 73 -11.79 0.67 -8.39
CA ASN A 73 -10.61 1.46 -8.73
C ASN A 73 -10.88 2.93 -8.35
N LEU A 74 -10.33 3.37 -7.21
CA LEU A 74 -10.51 4.71 -6.68
C LEU A 74 -9.53 5.67 -7.36
N SER A 75 -10.04 6.81 -7.84
CA SER A 75 -9.15 7.91 -8.22
C SER A 75 -8.55 8.56 -6.97
N LEU A 76 -7.41 9.25 -7.13
CA LEU A 76 -6.86 10.10 -6.05
C LEU A 76 -7.87 11.15 -5.57
N GLU A 77 -8.70 11.67 -6.47
CA GLU A 77 -9.82 12.56 -6.11
C GLU A 77 -10.82 11.88 -5.19
N SER A 78 -11.16 10.62 -5.46
CA SER A 78 -12.10 9.85 -4.64
C SER A 78 -11.53 9.58 -3.25
N LEU A 79 -10.23 9.23 -3.17
CA LEU A 79 -9.52 9.11 -1.91
C LEU A 79 -9.54 10.44 -1.14
N ALA A 80 -9.17 11.55 -1.80
CA ALA A 80 -9.20 12.87 -1.19
C ALA A 80 -10.60 13.24 -0.65
N LYS A 81 -11.67 12.96 -1.41
CA LYS A 81 -13.06 13.18 -0.97
C LYS A 81 -13.41 12.37 0.27
N VAL A 82 -13.04 11.09 0.33
CA VAL A 82 -13.27 10.26 1.52
C VAL A 82 -12.56 10.84 2.74
N ALA A 83 -11.28 11.16 2.61
CA ALA A 83 -10.50 11.70 3.72
C ALA A 83 -11.03 13.05 4.19
N PHE A 84 -11.33 13.96 3.26
CA PHE A 84 -11.92 15.25 3.55
C PHE A 84 -13.29 15.13 4.25
N ALA A 85 -14.16 14.25 3.76
CA ALA A 85 -15.47 13.98 4.36
C ALA A 85 -15.36 13.43 5.80
N LEU A 86 -14.26 12.75 6.13
CA LEU A 86 -14.00 12.18 7.44
C LEU A 86 -13.06 13.04 8.30
N ASP A 87 -12.70 14.26 7.88
CA ASP A 87 -11.70 15.10 8.56
C ASP A 87 -10.38 14.34 8.82
N LEU A 88 -9.83 13.82 7.72
CA LEU A 88 -8.64 13.00 7.66
C LEU A 88 -7.77 13.41 6.46
N LYS A 89 -6.56 12.84 6.41
CA LYS A 89 -5.70 12.88 5.23
C LYS A 89 -5.11 11.50 4.95
N TRP A 90 -4.79 11.24 3.68
CA TRP A 90 -4.00 10.07 3.29
C TRP A 90 -2.52 10.39 3.40
N GLU A 91 -1.75 9.47 3.97
CA GLU A 91 -0.29 9.47 3.94
C GLU A 91 0.17 8.16 3.29
N CYS A 92 1.05 8.25 2.30
CA CYS A 92 1.49 7.10 1.51
C CYS A 92 3.00 6.91 1.66
N LEU A 93 3.42 5.66 1.87
CA LEU A 93 4.83 5.28 1.97
C LEU A 93 5.13 4.22 0.90
N LEU A 94 6.21 4.42 0.16
CA LEU A 94 6.77 3.40 -0.72
C LEU A 94 7.94 2.74 -0.03
N ILE A 95 7.86 1.42 0.15
CA ILE A 95 8.90 0.62 0.80
C ILE A 95 9.24 -0.61 -0.07
N PRO A 96 10.46 -1.17 0.04
CA PRO A 96 10.79 -2.44 -0.60
C PRO A 96 9.81 -3.55 -0.21
N LYS A 97 9.48 -4.47 -1.12
CA LYS A 97 8.50 -5.55 -0.92
C LYS A 97 8.83 -6.49 0.26
N ASN A 98 10.11 -6.61 0.60
CA ASN A 98 10.61 -7.41 1.72
C ASN A 98 10.90 -6.59 2.98
N ALA A 99 10.65 -5.29 2.95
CA ALA A 99 10.77 -4.44 4.12
C ALA A 99 9.56 -4.61 5.05
N ARG A 100 9.80 -4.44 6.34
CA ARG A 100 8.76 -4.32 7.35
C ARG A 100 8.73 -2.89 7.84
N LEU A 101 7.54 -2.33 7.97
CA LEU A 101 7.36 -1.02 8.59
C LEU A 101 7.43 -1.19 10.11
N GLY A 102 8.29 -0.40 10.77
CA GLY A 102 8.37 -0.33 12.23
C GLY A 102 7.29 0.56 12.83
N LEU A 103 7.42 0.89 14.13
CA LEU A 103 6.49 1.79 14.82
C LEU A 103 6.57 3.21 14.21
N PHE A 104 5.42 3.72 13.76
CA PHE A 104 5.22 5.11 13.37
C PHE A 104 4.65 5.91 14.54
N ALA A 105 5.27 7.05 14.85
CA ALA A 105 4.70 8.04 15.77
C ALA A 105 3.97 9.11 14.97
N LEU A 106 2.72 9.39 15.36
CA LEU A 106 1.99 10.57 14.90
C LEU A 106 2.27 11.70 15.88
N LEU A 107 2.59 12.87 15.33
CA LEU A 107 2.97 14.06 16.07
C LEU A 107 1.95 15.14 15.71
N SER A 108 1.31 15.77 16.70
CA SER A 108 0.46 16.94 16.47
C SER A 108 1.26 18.22 16.65
N ASP A 109 0.98 19.23 15.82
CA ASP A 109 1.62 20.55 15.84
C ASP A 109 1.06 21.46 16.94
N ASP A 110 0.65 20.90 18.08
CA ASP A 110 0.27 21.69 19.25
C ASP A 110 1.53 22.31 19.87
N ALA A 111 1.97 23.43 19.29
CA ALA A 111 2.94 24.45 19.69
C ALA A 111 4.38 24.09 20.11
N ASP A 112 4.74 22.84 20.39
CA ASP A 112 6.08 22.50 20.94
C ASP A 112 6.91 21.57 20.03
N GLY A 113 6.83 21.81 18.72
CA GLY A 113 7.78 21.40 17.67
C GLY A 113 8.35 20.00 17.78
N VAL A 114 7.89 19.07 16.94
CA VAL A 114 8.32 17.67 17.11
C VAL A 114 9.48 17.25 16.21
N ALA A 115 10.57 16.84 16.86
CA ALA A 115 11.64 16.06 16.25
C ALA A 115 11.17 14.62 16.02
N ILE A 116 11.23 14.16 14.77
CA ILE A 116 11.12 12.74 14.44
C ILE A 116 12.27 12.01 15.14
N ARG A 117 11.94 11.24 16.19
CA ARG A 117 12.86 10.25 16.74
C ARG A 117 12.32 8.88 16.38
N THR A 118 12.96 8.27 15.39
CA THR A 118 12.86 6.83 15.15
C THR A 118 13.17 6.13 16.47
N VAL A 119 12.20 5.41 17.03
CA VAL A 119 12.54 4.35 17.98
C VAL A 119 13.02 3.21 17.11
N GLU A 120 14.34 3.00 17.05
CA GLU A 120 14.89 1.74 16.57
C GLU A 120 14.14 0.64 17.33
N THR A 121 13.31 -0.13 16.63
CA THR A 121 12.79 -1.37 17.18
C THR A 121 14.00 -2.23 17.49
N ALA A 122 14.31 -2.33 18.78
CA ALA A 122 15.13 -3.38 19.35
C ALA A 122 14.49 -4.72 18.97
N THR A 123 14.82 -5.20 17.78
CA THR A 123 14.75 -6.63 17.49
C THR A 123 15.87 -7.22 18.33
N LEU A 124 15.56 -8.28 19.08
CA LEU A 124 16.39 -8.95 20.09
C LEU A 124 17.71 -9.57 19.57
N MET A 125 18.32 -9.02 18.51
CA MET A 125 19.68 -9.30 18.07
C MET A 125 20.39 -7.99 17.69
N GLY A 126 21.02 -7.41 18.71
CA GLY A 126 22.38 -6.88 18.67
C GLY A 126 22.85 -6.07 17.45
N LEU A 127 23.18 -4.81 17.77
CA LEU A 127 24.22 -3.97 17.18
C LEU A 127 23.90 -3.35 15.82
N GLY A 128 23.72 -2.03 15.86
CA GLY A 128 23.74 -1.17 14.69
C GLY A 128 24.94 -1.47 13.82
N GLY A 129 24.65 -2.00 12.64
CA GLY A 129 25.47 -1.77 11.46
C GLY A 129 24.72 -0.77 10.62
N ASP A 130 25.33 0.40 10.37
CA ASP A 130 24.91 1.27 9.29
C ASP A 130 24.55 0.42 8.06
N PRO A 131 23.39 0.64 7.40
CA PRO A 131 23.21 0.10 6.08
C PRO A 131 24.29 0.73 5.21
N LYS A 132 25.40 0.00 4.99
CA LYS A 132 26.36 0.35 3.95
C LYS A 132 25.53 0.54 2.69
N PRO A 133 25.50 1.73 2.08
CA PRO A 133 24.86 1.88 0.79
C PRO A 133 25.60 0.92 -0.13
N SER A 134 24.93 -0.16 -0.56
CA SER A 134 25.44 -0.99 -1.64
C SER A 134 25.66 -0.04 -2.79
N SER A 135 26.94 0.14 -3.09
CA SER A 135 27.46 1.15 -3.95
C SER A 135 26.77 1.13 -5.31
N LYS A 136 26.22 2.29 -5.63
CA LYS A 136 26.34 2.98 -6.92
C LYS A 136 25.60 2.37 -8.13
N THR A 137 24.70 3.20 -8.67
CA THR A 137 24.97 3.97 -9.91
C THR A 137 25.27 3.19 -11.21
N GLU A 138 25.05 1.88 -11.27
CA GLU A 138 25.25 1.10 -12.50
C GLU A 138 23.96 0.91 -13.32
N TYR A 139 22.79 0.79 -12.66
CA TYR A 139 21.52 0.60 -13.38
C TYR A 139 20.95 1.85 -14.09
N ALA A 140 21.38 3.06 -13.72
CA ALA A 140 20.83 4.30 -14.27
C ALA A 140 21.64 4.88 -15.44
N LYS A 141 22.82 4.32 -15.76
CA LYS A 141 23.67 4.83 -16.87
C LYS A 141 23.52 4.05 -18.18
N GLU A 142 23.01 2.82 -18.15
CA GLU A 142 22.80 2.02 -19.37
C GLU A 142 21.40 2.19 -19.99
N HIS A 143 20.36 2.51 -19.21
CA HIS A 143 19.00 2.65 -19.76
C HIS A 143 18.61 4.05 -20.27
N TYR A 144 19.44 5.07 -20.06
CA TYR A 144 19.19 6.42 -20.62
C TYR A 144 19.92 6.69 -21.95
N LYS A 145 20.61 5.70 -22.52
CA LYS A 145 21.36 5.84 -23.80
C LYS A 145 20.74 5.15 -25.02
N GLU A 146 19.62 4.43 -24.90
CA GLU A 146 19.08 3.63 -26.02
C GLU A 146 17.73 4.09 -26.60
N GLN A 147 17.18 5.24 -26.19
CA GLN A 147 15.91 5.71 -26.78
C GLN A 147 15.96 7.20 -27.17
N HIS A 148 16.81 7.49 -28.16
CA HIS A 148 16.72 8.71 -28.96
C HIS A 148 15.46 8.67 -29.84
N TYR A 149 14.62 9.70 -29.76
CA TYR A 149 13.78 10.14 -30.89
C TYR A 149 13.97 11.65 -31.03
N GLU A 150 14.79 12.06 -31.99
CA GLU A 150 14.89 13.45 -32.44
C GLU A 150 13.62 13.78 -33.24
N LEU A 151 12.94 14.88 -32.88
CA LEU A 151 12.00 15.56 -33.77
C LEU A 151 12.57 16.96 -34.08
N PRO A 152 12.44 17.43 -35.33
CA PRO A 152 13.16 18.60 -35.81
C PRO A 152 12.54 19.90 -35.26
N VAL A 153 13.41 20.86 -34.95
CA VAL A 153 13.06 22.21 -34.50
C VAL A 153 12.59 23.03 -35.71
N PRO A 154 11.39 23.64 -35.70
CA PRO A 154 10.96 24.48 -36.82
C PRO A 154 11.71 25.82 -36.82
N ALA A 155 12.00 26.33 -38.02
CA ALA A 155 12.64 27.61 -38.29
C ALA A 155 11.72 28.80 -37.99
#